data_AF-A0A952RY71-F1
#
_entry.id   AF-A0A952RY71-F1
#
_cell.length_a   1.000
_cell.length_b   1.000
_cell.length_c   1.000
_cell.angle_alpha   90.00
_cell.angle_beta   90.00
_cell.angle_gamma   90.00
#
_symmetry.space_group_name_H-M   'P 1'
#
loop_
_entity.id
_entity.type
_entity.pdbx_description
1 polymer ?
#
loop_
_entity_poly.entity_id
_entity_poly.type
_entity_poly.pdbx_seq_one_letter_code
_entity_poly.pdbx_strand_id
1 'polypeptide(L)'
;MKIGRDFETFLGGPNEAIARRLHVTITPQKLIRLNRNMYLAMGRPSAVRLSYRRARDLIAIEPADTRQAEAFPIMPDSCGWRINAAHFSATSRSRSNPP
;
A
#
# COMPACT_ATOMS: atom_id res chain seq x y z
N MET A 1 -10.69 -35.52 -19.95
CA MET A 1 -9.44 -35.56 -19.16
C MET A 1 -9.74 -34.98 -17.78
N LYS A 2 -9.75 -35.81 -16.73
CA LYS A 2 -10.13 -35.40 -15.36
C LYS A 2 -8.87 -34.93 -14.60
N ILE A 3 -8.79 -33.63 -14.32
CA ILE A 3 -7.68 -32.93 -13.65
C ILE A 3 -7.50 -33.29 -12.16
N GLY A 4 -8.41 -34.10 -11.58
CA GLY A 4 -8.56 -34.22 -10.13
C GLY A 4 -7.60 -35.13 -9.36
N ARG A 5 -6.42 -35.51 -9.88
CA ARG A 5 -5.47 -36.36 -9.12
C ARG A 5 -4.07 -35.77 -8.93
N ASP A 6 -3.63 -34.86 -9.81
CA ASP A 6 -2.24 -34.35 -9.79
C ASP A 6 -2.13 -32.89 -9.35
N PHE A 7 -3.26 -32.22 -9.09
CA PHE A 7 -3.29 -30.78 -8.81
C PHE A 7 -4.03 -30.48 -7.50
N GLU A 8 -3.33 -29.82 -6.59
CA GLU A 8 -3.91 -29.24 -5.39
C GLU A 8 -4.61 -27.92 -5.77
N THR A 9 -5.93 -27.85 -5.55
CA THR A 9 -6.70 -26.63 -5.79
C THR A 9 -6.67 -25.77 -4.54
N PHE A 10 -5.89 -24.70 -4.57
CA PHE A 10 -5.91 -23.71 -3.50
C PHE A 10 -7.21 -22.91 -3.58
N LEU A 11 -7.99 -22.89 -2.50
CA LEU A 11 -9.14 -22.01 -2.39
C LEU A 11 -8.64 -20.57 -2.43
N GLY A 12 -9.06 -19.82 -3.47
CA GLY A 12 -8.91 -18.38 -3.47
C GLY A 12 -9.52 -17.87 -2.16
N GLY A 13 -8.70 -17.22 -1.33
CA GLY A 13 -9.07 -16.81 0.02
C GLY A 13 -10.38 -15.99 0.08
N PRO A 14 -10.86 -15.65 1.29
CA PRO A 14 -12.19 -15.07 1.50
C PRO A 14 -12.52 -13.99 0.46
N ASN A 15 -13.51 -14.29 -0.37
CA ASN A 15 -13.99 -13.42 -1.43
C ASN A 15 -14.86 -12.33 -0.80
N GLU A 16 -14.21 -11.39 -0.10
CA GLU A 16 -14.88 -10.16 0.29
C GLU A 16 -15.40 -9.47 -0.97
N ALA A 17 -16.67 -9.05 -0.94
CA ALA A 17 -17.23 -8.26 -2.01
C ALA A 17 -16.30 -7.08 -2.31
N ILE A 18 -15.98 -6.84 -3.58
CA ILE A 18 -15.06 -5.78 -4.03
C ILE A 18 -15.40 -4.44 -3.39
N ALA A 19 -16.69 -4.19 -3.19
CA ALA A 19 -17.23 -2.99 -2.54
C ALA A 19 -16.83 -2.78 -1.07
N ARG A 20 -16.37 -3.82 -0.36
CA ARG A 20 -15.96 -3.75 1.06
C ARG A 20 -14.45 -3.89 1.27
N ARG A 21 -13.73 -4.41 0.29
CA ARG A 21 -12.30 -4.68 0.39
C ARG A 21 -11.51 -3.39 0.64
N LEU A 22 -10.65 -3.39 1.65
CA LEU A 22 -9.58 -2.40 1.78
C LEU A 22 -8.42 -2.87 0.89
N HIS A 23 -8.05 -2.06 -0.10
CA HIS A 23 -7.07 -2.47 -1.09
C HIS A 23 -6.04 -1.39 -1.33
N VAL A 24 -4.78 -1.82 -1.31
CA VAL A 24 -3.61 -1.01 -1.58
C VAL A 24 -2.77 -1.74 -2.64
N THR A 25 -2.28 -1.00 -3.63
CA THR A 25 -1.41 -1.53 -4.68
C THR A 25 -0.12 -0.74 -4.72
N ILE A 26 1.01 -1.45 -4.70
CA ILE A 26 2.33 -0.84 -4.92
C ILE A 26 2.73 -1.11 -6.37
N THR A 27 2.98 -0.06 -7.14
CA THR A 27 3.37 -0.19 -8.55
C THR A 27 4.90 -0.23 -8.70
N PRO A 28 5.42 -0.75 -9.83
CA PRO A 28 6.86 -0.68 -10.14
C PRO A 28 7.43 0.75 -10.11
N GLN A 29 6.61 1.74 -10.45
CA GLN A 29 6.94 3.17 -10.43
C GLN A 29 6.94 3.78 -9.01
N LYS A 30 6.92 2.96 -7.96
CA LYS A 30 6.94 3.37 -6.55
C LYS A 30 5.73 4.21 -6.15
N LEU A 31 4.58 3.98 -6.78
CA LEU A 31 3.31 4.56 -6.38
C LEU A 31 2.59 3.60 -5.44
N ILE A 32 2.05 4.13 -4.35
CA ILE A 32 1.10 3.42 -3.50
C ILE A 32 -0.29 3.92 -3.89
N ARG A 33 -1.11 3.07 -4.50
CA ARG A 33 -2.49 3.37 -4.90
C ARG A 33 -3.45 2.85 -3.85
N LEU A 34 -4.42 3.68 -3.48
CA LEU A 34 -5.44 3.41 -2.49
C LEU A 34 -6.79 3.36 -3.21
N ASN A 35 -7.58 2.33 -2.91
CA ASN A 35 -8.97 2.33 -3.33
C ASN A 35 -9.81 3.28 -2.45
N ARG A 36 -11.06 3.51 -2.88
CA ARG A 36 -12.01 4.38 -2.17
C ARG A 36 -12.23 3.98 -0.72
N ASN A 37 -12.38 2.69 -0.45
CA ASN A 37 -12.65 2.21 0.89
C ASN A 37 -11.47 2.48 1.83
N MET A 38 -10.24 2.26 1.36
CA MET A 38 -9.04 2.56 2.14
C MET A 38 -8.90 4.06 2.42
N TYR A 39 -9.14 4.91 1.42
CA TYR A 39 -9.10 6.36 1.62
C TYR A 39 -10.14 6.86 2.64
N LEU A 40 -11.36 6.31 2.57
CA LEU A 40 -12.42 6.62 3.54
C LEU A 40 -12.11 6.08 4.93
N ALA A 41 -11.58 4.85 5.04
CA ALA A 41 -11.21 4.23 6.32
C ALA A 41 -10.12 5.02 7.05
N MET A 42 -9.24 5.71 6.32
CA MET A 42 -8.22 6.59 6.89
C MET A 42 -8.72 7.99 7.26
N GLY A 43 -10.01 8.31 7.06
CA GLY A 43 -10.57 9.62 7.41
C GLY A 43 -10.35 10.71 6.36
N ARG A 44 -10.15 10.34 5.09
CA ARG A 44 -9.92 11.28 3.97
C ARG A 44 -8.73 12.23 4.16
N PRO A 45 -7.53 11.73 4.52
CA PRO A 45 -6.40 12.61 4.79
C PRO A 45 -5.88 13.30 3.52
N SER A 46 -5.29 14.49 3.69
CA SER A 46 -4.61 15.23 2.62
C SER A 46 -3.17 14.76 2.40
N ALA A 47 -2.54 14.19 3.43
CA ALA A 47 -1.21 13.60 3.38
C ALA A 47 -1.09 12.41 4.35
N VAL A 48 -0.04 11.62 4.19
CA VAL A 48 0.26 10.48 5.06
C VAL A 48 1.72 10.42 5.44
N ARG A 49 2.00 9.84 6.60
CA ARG A 49 3.34 9.41 6.97
C ARG A 49 3.52 7.95 6.59
N LEU A 50 4.68 7.64 6.02
CA LEU A 50 5.08 6.28 5.66
C LEU A 50 6.21 5.80 6.57
N SER A 51 6.02 4.63 7.17
CA SER A 51 7.02 4.02 8.07
C SER A 51 7.31 2.59 7.60
N TYR A 52 8.58 2.19 7.55
CA TYR A 52 8.99 0.83 7.18
C TYR A 52 9.56 0.07 8.37
N ARG A 53 9.00 -1.10 8.67
CA ARG A 53 9.52 -2.03 9.68
C ARG A 53 10.20 -3.21 8.99
N ARG A 54 11.54 -3.13 8.89
CA ARG A 54 12.38 -4.14 8.23
C ARG A 54 12.23 -5.55 8.78
N ALA A 55 12.15 -5.70 10.11
CA ALA A 55 12.05 -7.00 10.77
C ALA A 55 10.82 -7.83 10.37
N ARG A 56 9.79 -7.20 9.80
CA ARG A 56 8.56 -7.87 9.36
C ARG A 56 8.21 -7.59 7.90
N ASP A 57 9.08 -6.88 7.19
CA ASP A 57 8.82 -6.36 5.85
C ASP A 57 7.46 -5.64 5.72
N LEU A 58 7.15 -4.77 6.69
CA LEU A 58 5.85 -4.07 6.75
C LEU A 58 6.01 -2.57 6.48
N ILE A 59 5.11 -2.03 5.68
CA ILE A 59 4.92 -0.59 5.51
C ILE A 59 3.66 -0.18 6.28
N ALA A 60 3.79 0.78 7.19
CA ALA A 60 2.68 1.43 7.86
C ALA A 60 2.37 2.75 7.16
N ILE A 61 1.07 3.06 7.06
CA ILE A 61 0.53 4.29 6.48
C ILE A 61 -0.34 4.94 7.55
N GLU A 62 -0.03 6.18 7.91
CA GLU A 62 -0.77 6.93 8.94
C GLU A 62 -1.22 8.29 8.38
N PRO A 63 -2.44 8.75 8.67
CA PRO A 63 -2.88 10.11 8.35
C PRO A 63 -1.90 11.16 8.89
N ALA A 64 -1.59 12.16 8.09
CA ALA A 64 -0.73 13.28 8.46
C ALA A 64 -1.24 14.61 7.89
N ASP A 65 -0.67 15.70 8.36
CA ASP A 65 -0.92 17.05 7.83
C ASP A 65 0.11 17.39 6.75
N THR A 66 -0.30 18.06 5.69
CA THR A 66 0.58 18.50 4.59
C THR A 66 1.66 19.48 5.04
N ARG A 67 1.51 20.12 6.20
CA ARG A 67 2.51 21.02 6.80
C ARG A 67 3.70 20.28 7.39
N GLN A 68 3.58 18.98 7.65
CA GLN A 68 4.69 18.19 8.17
C GLN A 68 5.67 17.87 7.05
N ALA A 69 6.96 18.21 7.24
CA ALA A 69 7.99 18.02 6.21
C ALA A 69 8.17 16.55 5.79
N GLU A 70 7.82 15.62 6.67
CA GLU A 70 7.92 14.16 6.44
C GLU A 70 6.64 13.55 5.84
N ALA A 71 5.60 14.36 5.62
CA ALA A 71 4.34 13.88 5.08
C ALA A 71 4.37 13.78 3.55
N PHE A 72 3.81 12.68 3.05
CA PHE A 72 3.63 12.41 1.65
C PHE A 72 2.21 12.80 1.22
N PRO A 73 2.02 13.72 0.27
CA PRO A 73 0.70 14.14 -0.15
C PRO A 73 -0.06 13.00 -0.82
N ILE A 74 -1.36 12.92 -0.53
CA ILE A 74 -2.29 12.06 -1.27
C ILE A 74 -2.83 12.86 -2.45
N MET A 75 -2.69 12.30 -3.65
CA MET A 75 -3.22 12.89 -4.88
C MET A 75 -4.37 12.05 -5.45
N PRO A 76 -5.38 12.67 -6.06
CA PRO A 76 -6.39 11.94 -6.84
C PRO A 76 -5.73 11.25 -8.04
N ASP A 77 -6.31 10.12 -8.43
CA ASP A 77 -5.87 9.29 -9.54
C ASP A 77 -7.08 8.74 -10.30
N SER A 78 -6.89 8.20 -11.51
CA SER A 78 -8.00 7.84 -12.42
C SER A 78 -9.08 6.93 -11.81
N CYS A 79 -8.72 6.09 -10.85
CA CYS A 79 -9.65 5.17 -10.17
C CYS A 79 -9.49 5.17 -8.64
N GLY A 80 -8.97 6.25 -8.05
CA GLY A 80 -8.78 6.32 -6.60
C GLY A 80 -7.80 7.40 -6.18
N TRP A 81 -6.89 7.05 -5.27
CA TRP A 81 -5.90 7.97 -4.72
C TRP A 81 -4.52 7.35 -4.81
N ARG A 82 -3.48 8.18 -4.88
CA ARG A 82 -2.10 7.74 -4.96
C ARG A 82 -1.18 8.54 -4.05
N ILE A 83 -0.12 7.88 -3.61
CA ILE A 83 1.00 8.46 -2.88
C ILE A 83 2.26 8.16 -3.70
N ASN A 84 3.06 9.19 -3.98
CA ASN A 84 4.37 8.99 -4.61
C ASN A 84 5.41 8.62 -3.52
N ALA A 85 5.77 7.34 -3.45
CA ALA A 85 6.67 6.80 -2.43
C ALA A 85 8.12 6.62 -2.96
N ALA A 86 8.50 7.29 -4.05
CA ALA A 86 9.85 7.18 -4.61
C ALA A 86 10.94 7.49 -3.57
N HIS A 87 10.82 8.63 -2.88
CA HIS A 87 11.75 9.05 -1.82
C HIS A 87 11.78 8.06 -0.64
N PHE A 88 10.62 7.55 -0.23
CA PHE A 88 10.52 6.54 0.84
C PHE A 88 11.27 5.24 0.48
N SER A 89 11.13 4.78 -0.76
CA SER A 89 11.78 3.55 -1.24
C SER A 89 13.30 3.65 -1.43
N ALA A 90 13.82 4.86 -1.68
CA ALA A 90 15.25 5.11 -1.79
C ALA A 90 15.92 5.19 -0.41
N THR A 91 15.31 5.91 0.54
CA THR A 91 15.87 6.11 1.89
C THR A 91 15.88 4.81 2.69
N SER A 92 14.84 3.98 2.58
CA SER A 92 14.78 2.69 3.29
C SER A 92 15.86 1.69 2.84
N ARG A 93 16.36 1.82 1.60
CA ARG A 93 17.48 1.04 1.06
C ARG A 93 18.84 1.62 1.47
N SER A 94 18.97 2.94 1.63
CA SER A 94 20.25 3.57 2.00
C SER A 94 20.68 3.33 3.46
N ARG A 95 19.73 3.24 4.39
CA ARG A 95 20.02 2.98 5.82
C ARG A 95 20.34 1.50 6.13
N SER A 96 20.36 0.64 5.12
CA SER A 96 20.49 -0.81 5.32
C SER A 96 21.91 -1.36 5.26
N ASN A 97 22.92 -0.51 5.35
CA ASN A 97 24.31 -0.94 5.42
C ASN A 97 24.94 -0.43 6.73
N PRO A 98 24.77 -1.13 7.87
CA PRO A 98 25.72 -1.00 8.95
C PRO A 98 26.99 -1.84 8.63
N PRO A 99 28.16 -1.46 9.17
CA PRO A 99 29.41 -2.22 9.04
C PRO A 99 29.33 -3.62 9.67
#